data_AF-A0A420NVP6-F1
#
_entry.id   AF-A0A420NVP6-F1
#
_cell.length_a   1.000
_cell.length_b   1.000
_cell.length_c   1.000
_cell.angle_alpha   90.00
_cell.angle_beta   90.00
_cell.angle_gamma   90.00
#
_symmetry.space_group_name_H-M   'P 1'
#
loop_
_entity.id
_entity.type
_entity.pdbx_description
1 polymer ?
#
loop_
_entity_poly.entity_id
_entity_poly.type
_entity_poly.pdbx_seq_one_letter_code
_entity_poly.pdbx_strand_id
1 'polypeptide(L)' 'MPCTTALSHYVRESILKEWLAFTFGGAEAGSWSCEEIAHGENGYWQVTAPREITAGEQAQLELKSRPARVRTFGT' A
#
# COMPACT_ATOMS: atom_id res chain seq x y z
N MET A 1 -3.91 -18.88 -7.96
CA MET A 1 -4.54 -18.69 -6.64
C MET A 1 -4.13 -17.32 -6.13
N PRO A 2 -5.03 -16.55 -5.51
CA PRO A 2 -4.66 -15.27 -4.91
C PRO A 2 -3.69 -15.49 -3.74
N CYS A 3 -2.73 -14.58 -3.59
CA CYS A 3 -1.72 -14.59 -2.54
C CYS A 3 -2.04 -13.49 -1.53
N THR A 4 -2.00 -13.83 -0.24
CA THR A 4 -2.16 -12.88 0.86
C THR A 4 -0.78 -12.49 1.38
N THR A 5 -0.45 -11.21 1.30
CA THR A 5 0.83 -10.63 1.75
C THR A 5 0.55 -9.60 2.84
N ALA A 6 1.20 -9.75 4.00
CA ALA A 6 1.22 -8.68 5.00
C ALA A 6 2.28 -7.65 4.60
N LEU A 7 1.88 -6.38 4.53
CA LEU A 7 2.81 -5.27 4.36
C LEU A 7 3.50 -5.00 5.70
N SER A 8 4.82 -5.23 5.75
CA SER A 8 5.62 -5.03 6.96
C SER A 8 5.96 -3.56 7.23
N HIS A 9 5.52 -2.66 6.36
CA HIS A 9 5.90 -1.26 6.33
C HIS A 9 4.68 -0.35 6.38
N TYR A 10 4.91 0.87 6.86
CA TYR A 10 3.95 1.97 6.82
C TYR A 10 3.46 2.21 5.39
N VAL A 11 2.14 2.14 5.15
CA VAL A 11 1.54 2.50 3.84
C VAL A 11 0.23 3.24 4.08
N ARG A 12 0.02 4.35 3.37
CA ARG A 12 -1.27 5.08 3.37
C ARG A 12 -2.27 4.32 2.53
N GLU A 13 -3.50 4.20 3.03
CA GLU A 13 -4.58 3.47 2.34
C GLU A 13 -4.80 3.94 0.91
N SER A 14 -4.83 5.26 0.67
CA SER A 14 -5.04 5.84 -0.66
C SER A 14 -3.94 5.46 -1.65
N ILE A 15 -2.68 5.49 -1.20
CA ILE A 15 -1.51 5.09 -2.00
C ILE A 15 -1.55 3.59 -2.29
N LEU A 16 -1.93 2.78 -1.29
CA LEU A 16 -2.06 1.34 -1.46
C LEU A 16 -3.14 1.00 -2.50
N LYS A 17 -4.33 1.57 -2.36
CA LYS A 17 -5.45 1.32 -3.29
C LYS A 17 -5.14 1.80 -4.71
N GLU A 18 -4.50 2.96 -4.87
CA GLU A 18 -4.09 3.46 -6.18
C GLU A 18 -3.06 2.53 -6.83
N TRP A 19 -2.04 2.09 -6.08
CA TRP A 19 -1.03 1.17 -6.58
C TRP A 19 -1.64 -0.18 -6.96
N LEU A 20 -2.51 -0.75 -6.12
CA LEU A 20 -3.18 -2.02 -6.42
C LEU A 20 -4.07 -1.91 -7.67
N ALA A 21 -4.80 -0.80 -7.80
CA ALA A 21 -5.61 -0.53 -9.00
C ALA A 21 -4.75 -0.44 -10.27
N PHE A 22 -3.58 0.19 -10.17
CA PHE A 22 -2.65 0.33 -11.28
C PHE A 22 -1.96 -0.99 -11.66
N THR A 23 -1.56 -1.79 -10.67
CA THR A 23 -0.78 -3.02 -10.90
C THR A 23 -1.66 -4.23 -11.24
N PHE A 24 -2.83 -4.34 -10.63
CA PHE A 24 -3.71 -5.52 -10.75
C PHE A 24 -5.07 -5.23 -11.40
N GLY A 25 -5.31 -3.97 -11.81
CA GLY A 25 -6.60 -3.51 -12.32
C GLY A 25 -7.54 -3.08 -11.21
N GLY A 26 -8.69 -2.49 -11.56
CA GLY A 26 -9.65 -1.96 -10.58
C GLY A 26 -10.17 -3.02 -9.59
N ALA A 27 -10.48 -2.60 -8.36
CA ALA A 27 -11.02 -3.47 -7.32
C ALA A 27 -12.31 -4.20 -7.76
N GLU A 28 -13.10 -3.59 -8.64
CA GLU A 28 -14.35 -4.15 -9.21
C GLU A 28 -14.11 -5.40 -10.05
N ALA A 29 -12.88 -5.61 -10.54
CA ALA A 29 -12.51 -6.83 -11.26
C ALA A 29 -12.30 -8.04 -10.30
N GLY A 30 -12.41 -7.83 -8.99
CA GLY A 30 -12.18 -8.87 -7.98
C GLY A 30 -10.72 -9.31 -7.88
N SER A 31 -9.79 -8.55 -8.46
CA SER A 31 -8.37 -8.92 -8.54
C SER A 31 -7.63 -8.79 -7.20
N TRP A 32 -8.05 -7.89 -6.31
CA TRP A 32 -7.36 -7.65 -5.05
C TRP A 32 -8.27 -7.12 -3.93
N SER A 33 -7.83 -7.30 -2.68
CA SER A 33 -8.41 -6.69 -1.49
C SER A 33 -7.31 -6.26 -0.51
N CYS A 34 -7.60 -5.27 0.33
CA CYS A 34 -6.70 -4.85 1.41
C CYS A 34 -7.49 -4.64 2.71
N GLU A 35 -6.99 -5.18 3.81
CA GLU A 35 -7.58 -5.10 5.14
C GLU A 35 -6.55 -4.52 6.10
N GLU A 36 -6.98 -3.59 6.96
CA GLU A 36 -6.10 -3.05 8.01
C GLU A 36 -5.95 -4.09 9.13
N ILE A 37 -4.71 -4.45 9.46
CA ILE A 37 -4.40 -5.44 10.51
C ILE A 37 -3.98 -4.80 11.83
N ALA A 38 -3.63 -3.52 11.85
CA ALA A 38 -3.33 -2.78 13.06
C ALA A 38 -3.79 -1.32 12.92
N HIS A 39 -4.76 -0.93 13.74
CA HIS A 39 -5.38 0.40 13.72
C HIS A 39 -4.39 1.50 14.09
N GLY A 40 -4.23 2.46 13.20
CA GLY A 40 -3.56 3.73 13.45
C GLY A 40 -3.79 4.71 12.31
N GLU A 41 -3.38 5.98 12.48
CA GLU A 41 -3.49 7.03 11.44
C GLU A 41 -2.80 6.63 10.11
N ASN A 42 -1.98 5.57 10.13
CA ASN A 42 -1.24 5.02 9.01
C ASN A 42 -0.95 3.51 9.16
N GLY A 43 -2.01 2.70 9.22
CA GLY A 43 -1.99 1.28 9.62
C GLY A 43 -1.11 0.33 8.79
N TYR A 44 -0.93 -0.87 9.35
CA TYR A 44 -0.37 -2.03 8.66
C TYR A 44 -1.47 -2.71 7.86
N TRP A 45 -1.16 -3.19 6.65
CA TRP A 45 -2.16 -3.76 5.74
C TRP A 45 -1.88 -5.21 5.42
N GLN A 46 -2.93 -6.03 5.41
CA GLN A 46 -2.95 -7.33 4.78
C GLN A 46 -3.57 -7.18 3.38
N VAL A 47 -2.85 -7.60 2.36
CA VAL A 47 -3.27 -7.45 0.96
C VAL A 47 -3.40 -8.81 0.31
N THR A 48 -4.55 -9.09 -0.28
CA THR A 48 -4.76 -10.26 -1.13
C THR A 48 -4.75 -9.82 -2.58
N ALA A 49 -3.86 -10.39 -3.40
CA ALA A 49 -3.67 -10.00 -4.80
C ALA A 49 -3.39 -11.24 -5.68
N PRO A 50 -3.38 -11.13 -7.02
CA PRO A 50 -3.15 -12.28 -7.91
C PRO A 50 -1.73 -12.84 -7.82
N ARG A 51 -0.79 -12.07 -7.25
CA ARG A 51 0.58 -12.48 -6.93
C ARG A 51 1.06 -11.81 -5.64
N GLU A 52 2.15 -12.33 -5.09
CA GLU A 52 2.85 -11.74 -3.95
C GLU A 52 3.37 -10.32 -4.25
N ILE A 53 3.30 -9.45 -3.23
CA ILE A 53 3.89 -8.11 -3.25
C ILE A 53 5.32 -8.21 -2.72
N THR A 54 6.28 -7.97 -3.60
CA THR A 54 7.70 -8.12 -3.30
C THR A 54 8.19 -7.06 -2.32
N ALA A 55 9.26 -7.35 -1.58
CA ALA A 55 9.86 -6.39 -0.64
C ALA A 55 10.23 -5.04 -1.30
N GLY A 56 10.65 -5.04 -2.58
CA GLY A 56 10.92 -3.81 -3.32
C GLY A 56 9.68 -2.96 -3.56
N GLU A 57 8.54 -3.59 -3.85
CA GLU A 57 7.25 -2.89 -4.01
C GLU A 57 6.74 -2.36 -2.69
N GLN A 58 6.91 -3.12 -1.60
CA GLN A 58 6.60 -2.65 -0.25
C GLN A 58 7.41 -1.40 0.12
N ALA A 59 8.71 -1.38 -0.18
CA ALA A 59 9.56 -0.22 0.06
C ALA A 59 9.16 1.01 -0.78
N GLN A 60 8.70 0.81 -2.02
CA GLN A 60 8.18 1.89 -2.85
C GLN A 60 6.87 2.46 -2.32
N LEU A 61 5.95 1.59 -1.88
CA LEU A 61 4.70 1.99 -1.25
C LEU A 61 4.95 2.79 0.03
N GLU A 62 5.91 2.35 0.85
CA GLU A 62 6.35 3.08 2.03
C GLU A 62 6.86 4.48 1.66
N LEU A 63 7.77 4.57 0.70
CA LEU A 63 8.37 5.84 0.26
C LEU A 63 7.31 6.82 -0.27
N LYS A 64 6.35 6.34 -1.07
CA LYS A 64 5.25 7.14 -1.60
C LYS A 64 4.25 7.56 -0.52
N SER A 65 4.10 6.76 0.52
CA SER A 65 3.17 7.03 1.62
C SER A 65 3.72 8.07 2.60
N ARG A 66 5.05 8.22 2.69
CA ARG A 66 5.66 9.20 3.60
C ARG A 66 5.15 10.61 3.25
N PRO A 67 4.80 11.44 4.25
CA PRO A 67 4.46 12.82 3.98
C PRO A 67 5.62 13.45 3.21
N ALA A 68 5.33 14.08 2.08
CA ALA A 68 6.30 14.91 1.38
C ALA A 68 6.86 15.87 2.43
N ARG A 69 8.15 15.76 2.76
CA ARG A 69 8.83 16.73 3.60
C ARG A 69 8.62 18.08 2.90
N VAL A 70 7.63 18.84 3.37
CA VAL A 70 7.48 20.23 3.02
C VAL A 70 8.82 20.84 3.41
N ARG A 71 9.61 21.24 2.42
CA ARG A 71 10.74 22.13 2.67
C ARG A 71 10.11 23.38 3.27
N THR A 72 10.08 23.46 4.60
CA THR A 72 9.95 24.74 5.29
C THR A 72 11.18 25.53 4.85
N PHE A 73 10.99 26.37 3.82
CA PHE A 73 11.91 27.46 3.54
C PHE A 73 11.93 28.31 4.83
N GLY A 74 13.04 28.20 5.55
CA GLY A 74 13.33 29.09 6.66
C GLY A 74 13.49 30.51 6.11
N THR A 75 12.80 31.41 6.80
CA THR A 75 12.81 32.88 6.70
C THR A 75 14.20 33.49 6.58
#